data_AF-A0A6A5G7P8-F1
#
_entry.id   AF-A0A6A5G7P8-F1
#
_cell.length_a   1.000
_cell.length_b   1.000
_cell.length_c   1.000
_cell.angle_alpha   90.00
_cell.angle_beta   90.00
_cell.angle_gamma   90.00
#
_symmetry.space_group_name_H-M   'P 1'
#
loop_
_entity.id
_entity.type
_entity.pdbx_description
1 polymer ?
#
loop_
_entity_poly.entity_id
_entity_poly.type
_entity_poly.pdbx_seq_one_letter_code
_entity_poly.pdbx_strand_id
1 'polypeptide(L)'
;MEITVKVILGFCYGILSATSLLLNIIALFTVFRLAFVLRKNHVYIIAFFNILSDVLQMTMSTFYLAPSIVASSFLISTVKKSTWTMVFGSSFMFLWYFETITQVIMALNRYVIICQQKHKIFTFTTTILLFTFLIPFCFMLMYNSQYLNPCCAFVFDQEYLSYSYYSLEGIPNYSDKFDLPLNASSSIISAICYIMIFWTVHNSTPTFSSVAGEHQKAKRNRDIRYAIQFSLLLVFYVFVWVLFRVLPILLANRHVEWFILVPTFYTINCTSNAIIYLGFNSEVQNNIFPQKLLSVLQFIGLAKQESPKFNMSMMSVTNQSRASVGPVAHVAIRFIPERKHQPFRSIGMVHENQQNVA
;
A
#
# COMPACT_ATOMS: atom_id res chain seq x y z
N MET A 1 30.21 -17.46 22.70
CA MET A 1 29.16 -16.44 22.62
C MET A 1 28.05 -16.90 23.55
N GLU A 2 27.89 -16.28 24.71
CA GLU A 2 26.76 -16.61 25.59
C GLU A 2 25.47 -16.14 24.92
N ILE A 3 24.47 -17.03 24.86
CA ILE A 3 23.17 -16.72 24.27
C ILE A 3 22.40 -15.85 25.27
N THR A 4 22.38 -14.54 25.04
CA THR A 4 21.60 -13.60 25.84
C THR A 4 20.21 -13.38 25.23
N VAL A 5 19.26 -12.90 26.05
CA VAL A 5 17.91 -12.53 25.58
C VAL A 5 17.99 -11.55 24.40
N LYS A 6 18.91 -10.59 24.47
CA LYS A 6 19.18 -9.62 23.40
C LYS A 6 19.57 -10.29 22.07
N VAL A 7 20.44 -11.29 22.10
CA VAL A 7 20.85 -12.03 20.90
C VAL A 7 19.66 -12.79 20.28
N ILE A 8 18.83 -13.43 21.11
CA ILE A 8 17.61 -14.12 20.64
C ILE A 8 16.66 -13.13 19.99
N LEU A 9 16.38 -12.01 20.67
CA LEU A 9 15.51 -10.94 20.17
C LEU A 9 16.02 -10.34 18.85
N GLY A 10 17.32 -10.08 18.75
CA GLY A 10 17.97 -9.62 17.53
C GLY A 10 17.85 -10.61 16.37
N PHE A 11 18.01 -11.91 16.63
CA PHE A 11 17.88 -12.95 15.62
C PHE A 11 16.42 -13.10 15.14
N CYS A 12 15.45 -13.14 16.07
CA CYS A 12 14.03 -13.17 15.74
C CYS A 12 13.62 -11.95 14.90
N TYR A 13 14.08 -10.75 15.29
CA TYR A 13 13.85 -9.53 14.54
C TYR A 13 14.52 -9.55 13.15
N GLY A 14 15.72 -10.13 13.05
CA GLY A 14 16.42 -10.35 11.78
C GLY A 14 15.62 -11.22 10.82
N ILE A 15 15.05 -12.34 11.29
CA ILE A 15 14.19 -13.21 10.47
C ILE A 15 12.93 -12.47 10.02
N LEU A 16 12.28 -11.74 10.93
CA LEU A 16 11.07 -10.99 10.63
C LEU A 16 11.32 -9.91 9.56
N SER A 17 12.36 -9.10 9.74
CA SER A 17 12.73 -8.04 8.80
C SER A 17 13.19 -8.61 7.45
N ALA A 18 13.95 -9.70 7.43
CA ALA A 18 14.37 -10.35 6.18
C ALA A 18 13.18 -10.90 5.39
N THR A 19 12.21 -11.51 6.08
CA THR A 19 10.96 -11.98 5.46
C THR A 19 10.16 -10.81 4.89
N SER A 20 10.05 -9.71 5.66
CA SER A 20 9.40 -8.48 5.21
C SER A 20 10.07 -7.89 3.96
N LEU A 21 11.41 -7.83 3.96
CA LEU A 21 12.19 -7.34 2.83
C LEU A 21 11.94 -8.16 1.56
N LEU A 22 11.94 -9.49 1.67
CA LEU A 22 11.67 -10.37 0.53
C LEU A 22 10.28 -10.12 -0.06
N LEU A 23 9.26 -10.05 0.80
CA LEU A 23 7.88 -9.76 0.38
C LEU A 23 7.77 -8.39 -0.29
N ASN A 24 8.39 -7.36 0.28
CA ASN A 24 8.38 -6.02 -0.27
C ASN A 24 9.13 -5.93 -1.61
N ILE A 25 10.23 -6.65 -1.81
CA ILE A 25 10.94 -6.72 -3.11
C ILE A 25 10.04 -7.35 -4.19
N ILE A 26 9.35 -8.46 -3.87
CA ILE A 26 8.42 -9.11 -4.80
C ILE A 26 7.26 -8.17 -5.15
N ALA A 27 6.69 -7.50 -4.14
CA ALA A 27 5.65 -6.50 -4.34
C ALA A 27 6.14 -5.33 -5.19
N LEU A 28 7.35 -4.82 -4.94
CA LEU A 28 7.95 -3.70 -5.66
C LEU A 28 8.07 -4.01 -7.15
N PHE A 29 8.59 -5.19 -7.51
CA PHE A 29 8.72 -5.59 -8.92
C PHE A 29 7.36 -5.64 -9.63
N THR A 30 6.37 -6.24 -8.98
CA THR A 30 5.03 -6.39 -9.54
C THR A 30 4.33 -5.04 -9.71
N VAL A 31 4.42 -4.19 -8.68
CA VAL A 31 3.82 -2.85 -8.68
C VAL A 31 4.53 -1.93 -9.67
N PHE A 32 5.85 -1.99 -9.79
CA PHE A 32 6.62 -1.25 -10.79
C PHE A 32 6.13 -1.56 -12.21
N ARG A 33 5.97 -2.86 -12.54
CA ARG A 33 5.44 -3.28 -13.83
C ARG A 33 4.03 -2.73 -14.07
N LEU A 34 3.15 -2.77 -13.07
CA LEU A 34 1.79 -2.26 -13.18
C LEU A 34 1.72 -0.72 -13.33
N ALA A 35 2.59 -0.01 -12.61
CA ALA A 35 2.63 1.45 -12.58
C ALA A 35 3.25 2.05 -13.84
N PHE A 36 4.43 1.56 -14.26
CA PHE A 36 5.24 2.24 -15.27
C PHE A 36 5.25 1.55 -16.63
N VAL A 37 5.16 0.22 -16.66
CA VAL A 37 5.18 -0.57 -17.90
C VAL A 37 3.78 -0.68 -18.48
N LEU A 38 2.84 -1.22 -17.70
CA LEU A 38 1.45 -1.42 -18.12
C LEU A 38 0.60 -0.16 -17.95
N ARG A 39 1.02 0.77 -17.09
CA ARG A 39 0.33 2.05 -16.78
C ARG A 39 -1.17 1.89 -16.52
N LYS A 40 -1.55 0.81 -15.83
CA LYS A 40 -2.97 0.45 -15.66
C LYS A 40 -3.75 1.48 -14.84
N ASN A 41 -3.16 1.95 -13.74
CA ASN A 41 -3.82 2.86 -12.81
C ASN A 41 -2.79 3.72 -12.06
N HIS A 42 -3.12 4.99 -11.81
CA HIS A 42 -2.30 5.93 -11.07
C HIS A 42 -2.09 5.52 -9.59
N VAL A 43 -3.01 4.73 -9.04
CA VAL A 43 -2.89 4.18 -7.67
C VAL A 43 -1.63 3.35 -7.49
N TYR A 44 -1.17 2.66 -8.55
CA TYR A 44 0.06 1.87 -8.50
C TYR A 44 1.33 2.73 -8.39
N ILE A 45 1.28 4.01 -8.76
CA ILE A 45 2.40 4.94 -8.57
C ILE A 45 2.56 5.26 -7.08
N ILE A 46 1.44 5.54 -6.40
CA ILE A 46 1.44 5.80 -4.95
C ILE A 46 1.93 4.54 -4.21
N ALA A 47 1.40 3.38 -4.60
CA ALA A 47 1.85 2.08 -4.09
C ALA A 47 3.34 1.83 -4.31
N PHE A 48 3.86 2.17 -5.50
CA PHE A 48 5.27 1.98 -5.84
C PHE A 48 6.16 2.76 -4.89
N PHE A 49 5.89 4.05 -4.70
CA PHE A 49 6.69 4.89 -3.81
C PHE A 49 6.61 4.43 -2.35
N ASN A 50 5.43 4.01 -1.90
CA ASN A 50 5.26 3.47 -0.55
C ASN A 50 6.08 2.18 -0.35
N ILE A 51 5.94 1.19 -1.23
CA ILE A 51 6.69 -0.07 -1.15
C ILE A 51 8.19 0.15 -1.34
N LEU A 52 8.61 1.10 -2.19
CA LEU A 52 10.02 1.46 -2.35
C LEU A 52 10.59 1.97 -1.03
N SER A 53 9.84 2.81 -0.30
CA SER A 53 10.20 3.25 1.05
C SER A 53 10.34 2.05 1.98
N ASP A 54 9.35 1.16 2.00
CA ASP A 54 9.37 -0.07 2.81
C ASP A 54 10.61 -0.93 2.54
N VAL A 55 10.99 -1.13 1.27
CA VAL A 55 12.20 -1.88 0.88
C VAL A 55 13.46 -1.23 1.44
N LEU A 56 13.61 0.09 1.30
CA LEU A 56 14.79 0.81 1.79
C LEU A 56 14.90 0.73 3.32
N GLN A 57 13.77 0.84 4.03
CA GLN A 57 13.74 0.75 5.49
C GLN A 57 14.03 -0.66 5.98
N MET A 58 13.40 -1.67 5.38
CA MET A 58 13.66 -3.07 5.73
C MET A 58 15.08 -3.50 5.40
N THR A 59 15.71 -2.92 4.37
CA THR A 59 17.14 -3.12 4.08
C THR A 59 18.00 -2.65 5.26
N MET A 60 17.75 -1.45 5.80
CA MET A 60 18.47 -0.96 6.99
C MET A 60 18.16 -1.81 8.22
N SER A 61 16.91 -2.21 8.44
CA SER A 61 16.53 -3.08 9.55
C SER A 61 17.23 -4.44 9.51
N THR A 62 17.26 -5.08 8.34
CA THR A 62 17.80 -6.44 8.17
C THR A 62 19.33 -6.47 8.15
N PHE A 63 19.98 -5.52 7.46
CA PHE A 63 21.43 -5.55 7.28
C PHE A 63 22.19 -4.69 8.28
N TYR A 64 21.54 -3.75 8.97
CA TYR A 64 22.21 -2.87 9.93
C TYR A 64 21.69 -3.06 11.36
N LEU A 65 20.38 -2.86 11.61
CA LEU A 65 19.85 -2.91 12.98
C LEU A 65 19.93 -4.31 13.58
N ALA A 66 19.37 -5.32 12.92
CA ALA A 66 19.33 -6.68 13.46
C ALA A 66 20.74 -7.25 13.74
N PRO A 67 21.73 -7.13 12.81
CA PRO A 67 23.06 -7.63 13.09
C PRO A 67 23.80 -6.76 14.14
N SER A 68 23.51 -5.45 14.24
CA SER A 68 24.06 -4.62 15.33
C SER A 68 23.56 -5.06 16.71
N ILE A 69 22.30 -5.49 16.81
CA ILE A 69 21.72 -6.05 18.06
C ILE A 69 22.41 -7.37 18.42
N VAL A 70 22.54 -8.28 17.44
CA VAL A 70 23.16 -9.60 17.63
C VAL A 70 24.65 -9.47 18.01
N ALA A 71 25.39 -8.59 17.32
CA ALA A 71 26.79 -8.33 17.60
C ALA A 71 27.00 -7.43 18.83
N SER A 72 25.92 -6.91 19.44
CA SER A 72 25.94 -5.94 20.54
C SER A 72 26.93 -4.79 20.32
N SER A 73 27.06 -4.35 19.07
CA SER A 73 28.03 -3.35 18.62
C SER A 73 27.51 -2.61 17.40
N PHE A 74 27.99 -1.39 17.18
CA PHE A 74 27.70 -0.66 15.95
C PHE A 74 28.63 -1.21 14.85
N LEU A 75 28.05 -1.89 13.84
CA LEU A 75 28.83 -2.69 12.86
C LEU A 75 29.92 -1.91 12.10
N ILE A 76 29.72 -0.60 11.93
CA ILE A 76 30.56 0.26 11.07
C ILE A 76 31.39 1.27 11.91
N SER A 77 31.17 1.36 13.22
CA SER A 77 31.82 2.37 14.06
C SER A 77 31.99 1.88 15.50
N THR A 78 33.04 2.30 16.18
CA THR A 78 33.20 2.09 17.63
C THR A 78 32.43 3.12 18.47
N VAL A 79 31.94 4.19 17.85
CA VAL A 79 31.25 5.31 18.50
C VAL A 79 29.80 5.39 18.01
N LYS A 80 28.88 5.60 18.96
CA LYS A 80 27.43 5.77 18.74
C LYS A 80 27.09 6.84 17.71
N LYS A 81 27.74 8.02 17.83
CA LYS A 81 27.63 9.12 16.86
C LYS A 81 28.82 9.09 15.90
N SER A 82 28.62 8.50 14.73
CA SER A 82 29.57 8.43 13.63
C SER A 82 28.90 8.93 12.36
N THR A 83 29.68 9.27 11.34
CA THR A 83 29.13 9.70 10.05
C THR A 83 28.16 8.67 9.47
N TRP A 84 28.47 7.37 9.58
CA TRP A 84 27.62 6.31 9.06
C TRP A 84 26.35 6.09 9.87
N THR A 85 26.42 6.12 11.21
CA THR A 85 25.22 6.02 12.05
C THR A 85 24.28 7.20 11.83
N MET A 86 24.83 8.40 11.60
CA MET A 86 24.08 9.60 11.22
C MET A 86 23.42 9.46 9.85
N VAL A 87 24.11 8.89 8.85
CA VAL A 87 23.56 8.65 7.51
C VAL A 87 22.39 7.68 7.57
N PHE A 88 22.50 6.56 8.29
CA PHE A 88 21.38 5.62 8.46
C PHE A 88 20.22 6.28 9.19
N GLY A 89 20.48 6.97 10.30
CA GLY A 89 19.45 7.69 11.03
C GLY A 89 18.74 8.77 10.21
N SER A 90 19.49 9.52 9.40
CA SER A 90 18.94 10.52 8.47
C SER A 90 18.12 9.87 7.36
N SER A 91 18.60 8.75 6.81
CA SER A 91 17.86 7.98 5.80
C SER A 91 16.53 7.47 6.36
N PHE A 92 16.54 6.95 7.59
CA PHE A 92 15.32 6.53 8.28
C PHE A 92 14.35 7.70 8.44
N MET A 93 14.80 8.85 8.94
CA MET A 93 13.92 10.02 9.16
C MET A 93 13.34 10.54 7.85
N PHE A 94 14.13 10.58 6.77
CA PHE A 94 13.61 10.92 5.44
C PHE A 94 12.49 9.97 5.01
N LEU A 95 12.72 8.66 5.12
CA LEU A 95 11.75 7.63 4.72
C LEU A 95 10.51 7.64 5.62
N TRP A 96 10.67 7.91 6.92
CA TRP A 96 9.59 8.06 7.87
C TRP A 96 8.66 9.22 7.50
N TYR A 97 9.20 10.41 7.22
CA TYR A 97 8.39 11.56 6.78
C TYR A 97 7.73 11.31 5.43
N PHE A 98 8.48 10.70 4.51
CA PHE A 98 7.96 10.34 3.20
C PHE A 98 6.78 9.37 3.31
N GLU A 99 6.88 8.33 4.13
CA GLU A 99 5.81 7.38 4.37
C GLU A 99 4.62 8.05 5.07
N THR A 100 4.88 8.86 6.10
CA THR A 100 3.85 9.59 6.85
C THR A 100 2.96 10.44 5.92
N ILE A 101 3.57 11.15 4.97
CA ILE A 101 2.82 11.98 4.00
C ILE A 101 2.20 11.10 2.90
N THR A 102 2.90 10.05 2.46
CA THR A 102 2.39 9.10 1.46
C THR A 102 1.12 8.39 1.95
N GLN A 103 1.02 8.06 3.24
CA GLN A 103 -0.19 7.50 3.84
C GLN A 103 -1.38 8.46 3.75
N VAL A 104 -1.18 9.76 4.00
CA VAL A 104 -2.22 10.79 3.80
C VAL A 104 -2.65 10.83 2.34
N ILE A 105 -1.70 10.80 1.41
CA ILE A 105 -1.99 10.81 -0.04
C ILE A 105 -2.79 9.55 -0.44
N MET A 106 -2.45 8.37 0.10
CA MET A 106 -3.21 7.13 -0.12
C MET A 106 -4.65 7.26 0.39
N ALA A 107 -4.84 7.77 1.62
CA ALA A 107 -6.16 7.97 2.21
C ALA A 107 -7.01 8.96 1.41
N LEU A 108 -6.44 10.11 1.03
CA LEU A 108 -7.10 11.13 0.22
C LEU A 108 -7.44 10.62 -1.18
N ASN A 109 -6.54 9.86 -1.82
CA ASN A 109 -6.81 9.26 -3.12
C ASN A 109 -8.05 8.35 -3.06
N ARG A 110 -8.13 7.48 -2.04
CA ARG A 110 -9.29 6.60 -1.84
C ARG A 110 -10.56 7.38 -1.53
N TYR A 111 -10.48 8.39 -0.68
CA TYR A 111 -11.60 9.26 -0.36
C TYR A 111 -12.15 9.98 -1.60
N VAL A 112 -11.28 10.57 -2.42
CA VAL A 112 -11.67 11.29 -3.64
C VAL A 112 -12.32 10.35 -4.67
N ILE A 113 -11.82 9.12 -4.78
CA ILE A 113 -12.36 8.13 -5.73
C ILE A 113 -13.71 7.58 -5.25
N ILE A 114 -13.85 7.25 -3.96
CA ILE A 114 -15.03 6.55 -3.43
C ILE A 114 -16.13 7.54 -3.04
N CYS A 115 -15.80 8.57 -2.28
CA CYS A 115 -16.78 9.51 -1.73
C CYS A 115 -17.11 10.64 -2.70
N GLN A 116 -16.11 11.19 -3.38
CA GLN A 116 -16.30 12.32 -4.30
C GLN A 116 -16.55 11.89 -5.75
N GLN A 117 -16.24 10.64 -6.10
CA GLN A 117 -16.32 10.10 -7.47
C GLN A 117 -15.52 10.93 -8.51
N LYS A 118 -14.50 11.67 -8.07
CA LYS A 118 -13.70 12.56 -8.93
C LYS A 118 -12.43 11.87 -9.41
N HIS A 119 -12.55 11.07 -10.46
CA HIS A 119 -11.42 10.29 -11.02
C HIS A 119 -10.35 11.13 -11.75
N LYS A 120 -10.57 12.44 -11.97
CA LYS A 120 -9.67 13.30 -12.76
C LYS A 120 -8.63 14.06 -11.93
N ILE A 121 -8.74 14.06 -10.60
CA ILE A 121 -7.81 14.79 -9.72
C ILE A 121 -6.45 14.07 -9.68
N PHE A 122 -6.49 12.76 -9.44
CA PHE A 122 -5.31 11.91 -9.47
C PHE A 122 -5.18 11.27 -10.84
N THR A 123 -4.15 11.68 -11.58
CA THR A 123 -3.76 11.13 -12.88
C THR A 123 -2.31 10.67 -12.80
N PHE A 124 -1.83 9.95 -13.82
CA PHE A 124 -0.42 9.55 -13.86
C PHE A 124 0.51 10.76 -13.69
N THR A 125 0.28 11.82 -14.46
CA THR A 125 1.12 13.03 -14.45
C THR A 125 1.01 13.79 -13.14
N THR A 126 -0.20 14.02 -12.62
CA THR A 126 -0.38 14.77 -11.37
C THR A 126 0.19 14.03 -10.17
N THR A 127 0.07 12.69 -10.13
CA THR A 127 0.66 11.88 -9.06
C THR A 127 2.19 11.87 -9.14
N ILE A 128 2.79 11.74 -10.33
CA ILE A 128 4.25 11.81 -10.46
C ILE A 128 4.77 13.17 -10.03
N LEU A 129 4.15 14.25 -10.49
CA LEU A 129 4.51 15.61 -10.12
C LEU A 129 4.40 15.83 -8.60
N LEU A 130 3.35 15.32 -7.96
CA LEU A 130 3.18 15.34 -6.51
C LEU A 130 4.39 14.68 -5.80
N PHE A 131 4.80 13.48 -6.23
CA PHE A 131 5.95 12.81 -5.64
C PHE A 131 7.28 13.51 -5.94
N THR A 132 7.43 14.13 -7.12
CA THR A 132 8.60 14.94 -7.47
C THR A 132 8.77 16.13 -6.52
N PHE A 133 7.68 16.76 -6.04
CA PHE A 133 7.74 17.82 -5.03
C PHE A 133 7.82 17.27 -3.59
N LEU A 134 7.22 16.12 -3.33
CA LEU A 134 7.22 15.51 -2.00
C LEU A 134 8.63 15.08 -1.56
N ILE A 135 9.40 14.46 -2.44
CA ILE A 135 10.77 14.00 -2.14
C ILE A 135 11.65 15.14 -1.60
N PRO A 136 11.84 16.28 -2.30
CA PRO A 136 12.65 17.38 -1.78
C PRO A 136 12.07 18.00 -0.50
N PHE A 137 10.73 18.04 -0.37
CA PHE A 137 10.09 18.48 0.87
C PHE A 137 10.44 17.58 2.07
N CYS A 138 10.40 16.25 1.90
CA CYS A 138 10.81 15.31 2.94
C CYS A 138 12.31 15.40 3.25
N PHE A 139 13.16 15.66 2.24
CA PHE A 139 14.58 15.95 2.46
C PHE A 139 14.76 17.20 3.32
N MET A 140 14.00 18.26 3.05
CA MET A 140 14.02 19.47 3.86
C MET A 140 13.62 19.18 5.31
N LEU A 141 12.54 18.43 5.55
CA LEU A 141 12.11 18.04 6.90
C LEU A 141 13.20 17.23 7.63
N MET A 142 13.78 16.24 6.97
CA MET A 142 14.90 15.46 7.49
C MET A 142 16.10 16.34 7.83
N TYR A 143 16.46 17.27 6.94
CA TYR A 143 17.60 18.16 7.18
C TYR A 143 17.37 19.07 8.39
N ASN A 144 16.14 19.59 8.54
CA ASN A 144 15.75 20.37 9.70
C ASN A 144 15.82 19.53 10.99
N SER A 145 15.32 18.30 10.93
CA SER A 145 15.31 17.33 12.04
C SER A 145 16.71 16.96 12.54
N GLN A 146 17.61 16.65 11.61
CA GLN A 146 18.89 15.99 11.91
C GLN A 146 20.05 16.97 12.06
N TYR A 147 20.02 18.13 11.38
CA TYR A 147 21.19 18.98 11.24
C TYR A 147 20.99 20.44 11.65
N LEU A 148 19.80 21.03 11.50
CA LEU A 148 19.56 22.44 11.86
C LEU A 148 19.17 22.62 13.32
N ASN A 149 18.34 21.73 13.88
CA ASN A 149 17.87 21.86 15.25
C ASN A 149 19.03 21.65 16.26
N PRO A 150 19.16 22.49 17.31
CA PRO A 150 20.30 22.49 18.24
C PRO A 150 20.39 21.25 19.17
N CYS A 151 19.53 20.26 18.99
CA CYS A 151 19.53 18.88 19.50
C CYS A 151 18.48 18.14 18.67
N CYS A 152 18.40 16.83 18.51
CA CYS A 152 19.17 15.68 18.95
C CYS A 152 19.22 14.76 17.71
N ALA A 153 20.31 14.05 17.45
CA ALA A 153 20.39 13.25 16.23
C ALA A 153 19.65 11.92 16.38
N PHE A 154 18.76 11.57 15.45
CA PHE A 154 18.10 10.26 15.46
C PHE A 154 19.06 9.21 14.90
N VAL A 155 19.25 8.11 15.63
CA VAL A 155 20.19 7.03 15.30
C VAL A 155 19.56 5.65 15.56
N PHE A 156 20.05 4.66 14.82
CA PHE A 156 19.81 3.25 15.14
C PHE A 156 20.65 2.87 16.35
N ASP A 157 20.00 2.31 17.36
CA ASP A 157 20.59 2.12 18.67
C ASP A 157 20.44 0.68 19.15
N GLN A 158 21.53 -0.06 19.02
CA GLN A 158 21.60 -1.46 19.46
C GLN A 158 21.50 -1.60 20.99
N GLU A 159 21.82 -0.56 21.76
CA GLU A 159 21.69 -0.57 23.22
C GLU A 159 20.22 -0.70 23.61
N TYR A 160 19.34 0.01 22.90
CA TYR A 160 17.90 -0.02 23.08
C TYR A 160 17.17 -1.00 22.14
N LEU A 161 17.90 -1.86 21.42
CA LEU A 161 17.34 -2.80 20.44
C LEU A 161 16.38 -2.12 19.42
N SER A 162 16.56 -0.82 19.18
CA SER A 162 15.55 0.05 18.57
C SER A 162 16.21 1.30 17.99
N TYR A 163 15.44 2.37 17.85
CA TYR A 163 15.93 3.69 17.46
C TYR A 163 15.94 4.62 18.67
N SER A 164 16.81 5.62 18.67
CA SER A 164 16.88 6.61 19.74
C SER A 164 17.27 7.98 19.21
N TYR A 165 16.90 9.03 19.96
CA TYR A 165 17.49 10.35 19.78
C TYR A 165 18.72 10.46 20.68
N TYR A 166 19.86 10.78 20.09
CA TYR A 166 21.08 11.13 20.81
C TYR A 166 20.91 12.54 21.40
N SER A 167 20.38 12.60 22.62
CA SER A 167 20.13 13.85 23.34
C SER A 167 21.39 14.42 23.98
N LEU A 168 21.47 15.75 23.98
CA LEU A 168 22.44 16.51 24.76
C LEU A 168 21.78 16.92 26.07
N GLU A 169 22.50 16.74 27.17
CA GLU A 169 22.00 17.05 28.51
C GLU A 169 21.61 18.53 28.61
N GLY A 170 20.41 18.81 29.12
CA GLY A 170 19.88 20.16 29.28
C GLY A 170 19.27 20.81 28.02
N ILE A 171 19.32 20.16 26.85
CA ILE A 171 18.71 20.69 25.61
C ILE A 171 17.47 19.88 25.23
N PRO A 172 16.29 20.50 25.07
CA PRO A 172 15.09 19.78 24.66
C PRO A 172 15.22 19.29 23.21
N ASN A 173 14.58 18.16 22.89
CA ASN A 173 14.52 17.67 21.52
C ASN A 173 13.59 18.57 20.68
N TYR A 174 14.16 19.55 19.99
CA TYR A 174 13.39 20.48 19.17
C TYR A 174 12.70 19.78 17.99
N SER A 175 13.16 18.60 17.59
CA SER A 175 12.51 17.84 16.52
C SER A 175 11.12 17.36 16.88
N ASP A 176 10.81 17.22 18.17
CA ASP A 176 9.47 16.89 18.66
C ASP A 176 8.44 17.95 18.29
N LYS A 177 8.85 19.21 18.12
CA LYS A 177 7.95 20.31 17.76
C LYS A 177 7.34 20.17 16.38
N PHE A 178 7.94 19.37 15.49
CA PHE A 178 7.41 19.14 14.15
C PHE A 178 7.09 17.66 13.90
N ASP A 179 7.85 16.71 14.49
CA ASP A 179 7.57 15.28 14.40
C ASP A 179 6.18 14.92 14.94
N LEU A 180 5.86 15.41 16.15
CA LEU A 180 4.61 15.08 16.81
C LEU A 180 3.40 15.66 16.04
N PRO A 181 3.37 16.95 15.64
CA PRO A 181 2.30 17.47 14.81
C PRO A 181 2.15 16.75 13.47
N LEU A 182 3.24 16.37 12.81
CA LEU A 182 3.19 15.68 11.52
C LEU A 182 2.55 14.28 11.65
N ASN A 183 3.01 13.48 12.62
CA ASN A 183 2.46 12.15 12.85
C ASN A 183 1.00 12.21 13.33
N ALA A 184 0.67 13.15 14.23
CA ALA A 184 -0.68 13.33 14.72
C ALA A 184 -1.64 13.81 13.62
N SER A 185 -1.26 14.84 12.86
CA SER A 185 -2.09 15.34 11.76
C SER A 185 -2.29 14.31 10.65
N SER A 186 -1.24 13.57 10.27
CA SER A 186 -1.34 12.48 9.30
C SER A 186 -2.34 11.40 9.77
N SER A 187 -2.24 11.01 11.04
CA SER A 187 -3.14 10.03 11.64
C SER A 187 -4.59 10.51 11.65
N ILE A 188 -4.83 11.76 12.05
CA ILE A 188 -6.16 12.38 12.12
C ILE A 188 -6.78 12.51 10.72
N ILE A 189 -6.04 13.06 9.76
CA ILE A 189 -6.52 13.24 8.38
C ILE A 189 -6.87 11.88 7.77
N SER A 190 -6.00 10.89 7.94
CA SER A 190 -6.22 9.53 7.44
C SER A 190 -7.43 8.87 8.10
N ALA A 191 -7.59 9.02 9.42
CA ALA A 191 -8.72 8.49 10.16
C ALA A 191 -10.05 9.10 9.67
N ILE A 192 -10.12 10.42 9.50
CA ILE A 192 -11.30 11.10 8.96
C ILE A 192 -11.64 10.56 7.58
N CYS A 193 -10.65 10.44 6.69
CA CYS A 193 -10.86 9.89 5.34
C CYS A 193 -11.44 8.48 5.38
N TYR A 194 -10.87 7.57 6.19
CA TYR A 194 -11.37 6.20 6.27
C TYR A 194 -12.76 6.12 6.91
N ILE A 195 -13.05 6.90 7.95
CA ILE A 195 -14.40 7.00 8.54
C ILE A 195 -15.42 7.42 7.48
N MET A 196 -15.10 8.45 6.68
CA MET A 196 -15.98 8.91 5.61
C MET A 196 -16.16 7.86 4.50
N ILE A 197 -15.11 7.11 4.16
CA ILE A 197 -15.18 6.01 3.19
C ILE A 197 -16.12 4.92 3.72
N PHE A 198 -15.91 4.46 4.95
CA PHE A 198 -16.77 3.44 5.57
C PHE A 198 -18.22 3.88 5.62
N TRP A 199 -18.47 5.11 6.04
CA TRP A 199 -19.82 5.66 6.09
C TRP A 199 -20.46 5.70 4.70
N THR A 200 -19.75 6.22 3.69
CA THR A 200 -20.25 6.29 2.31
C THR A 200 -20.59 4.90 1.77
N VAL A 201 -19.71 3.92 1.99
CA VAL A 201 -19.89 2.56 1.49
C VAL A 201 -21.03 1.83 2.21
N HIS A 202 -21.21 2.07 3.52
CA HIS A 202 -22.34 1.54 4.29
C HIS A 202 -23.68 2.14 3.85
N ASN A 203 -23.72 3.45 3.63
CA ASN A 203 -24.93 4.17 3.21
C ASN A 203 -25.33 3.87 1.76
N SER A 204 -24.41 3.42 0.92
CA SER A 204 -24.67 3.11 -0.50
C SER A 204 -25.39 1.76 -0.72
N THR A 205 -26.23 1.32 0.22
CA THR A 205 -26.90 0.00 0.17
C THR A 205 -27.93 -0.05 -0.97
N PRO A 206 -27.85 -1.04 -1.89
CA PRO A 206 -28.79 -1.14 -3.00
C PRO A 206 -30.16 -1.62 -2.50
N THR A 207 -31.20 -0.86 -2.82
CA THR A 207 -32.58 -1.13 -2.39
C THR A 207 -33.28 -2.21 -3.23
N PHE A 208 -32.66 -2.78 -4.27
CA PHE A 208 -33.32 -3.76 -5.14
C PHE A 208 -32.40 -4.87 -5.68
N SER A 209 -32.91 -6.09 -5.66
CA SER A 209 -32.36 -7.31 -6.26
C SER A 209 -32.57 -7.32 -7.78
N SER A 210 -31.73 -6.57 -8.50
CA SER A 210 -31.57 -6.67 -9.95
C SER A 210 -30.17 -7.18 -10.30
N VAL A 211 -29.94 -7.62 -11.54
CA VAL A 211 -28.59 -7.99 -12.03
C VAL A 211 -27.59 -6.82 -11.87
N ALA A 212 -28.07 -5.57 -11.99
CA ALA A 212 -27.29 -4.38 -11.66
C ALA A 212 -26.98 -4.28 -10.16
N GLY A 213 -27.91 -4.70 -9.30
CA GLY A 213 -27.72 -4.83 -7.84
C GLY A 213 -26.66 -5.85 -7.44
N GLU A 214 -26.53 -6.99 -8.16
CA GLU A 214 -25.47 -7.98 -7.90
C GLU A 214 -24.08 -7.46 -8.26
N HIS A 215 -23.91 -6.82 -9.42
CA HIS A 215 -22.65 -6.16 -9.79
C HIS A 215 -22.28 -5.05 -8.82
N GLN A 216 -23.27 -4.28 -8.34
CA GLN A 216 -23.06 -3.23 -7.35
C GLN A 216 -22.67 -3.79 -5.98
N LYS A 217 -23.27 -4.92 -5.56
CA LYS A 217 -22.90 -5.65 -4.34
C LYS A 217 -21.47 -6.20 -4.40
N ALA A 218 -21.06 -6.74 -5.54
CA ALA A 218 -19.69 -7.24 -5.75
C ALA A 218 -18.66 -6.09 -5.71
N LYS A 219 -18.94 -4.98 -6.39
CA LYS A 219 -18.12 -3.75 -6.33
C LYS A 219 -18.00 -3.23 -4.90
N ARG A 220 -19.11 -3.13 -4.17
CA ARG A 220 -19.15 -2.71 -2.77
C ARG A 220 -18.28 -3.60 -1.88
N ASN A 221 -18.43 -4.92 -1.97
CA ASN A 221 -17.65 -5.85 -1.14
C ASN A 221 -16.15 -5.71 -1.40
N ARG A 222 -15.76 -5.44 -2.65
CA ARG A 222 -14.37 -5.15 -3.00
C ARG A 222 -13.89 -3.83 -2.39
N ASP A 223 -14.69 -2.77 -2.49
CA ASP A 223 -14.34 -1.46 -1.95
C ASP A 223 -14.26 -1.48 -0.40
N ILE A 224 -15.13 -2.25 0.28
CA ILE A 224 -15.05 -2.50 1.74
C ILE A 224 -13.74 -3.22 2.10
N ARG A 225 -13.39 -4.29 1.37
CA ARG A 225 -12.16 -5.05 1.66
C ARG A 225 -10.93 -4.16 1.56
N TYR A 226 -10.86 -3.30 0.54
CA TYR A 226 -9.77 -2.33 0.42
C TYR A 226 -9.80 -1.30 1.56
N ALA A 227 -10.97 -0.76 1.91
CA ALA A 227 -11.08 0.20 3.02
C ALA A 227 -10.61 -0.40 4.37
N ILE A 228 -10.99 -1.64 4.67
CA ILE A 228 -10.53 -2.36 5.88
C ILE A 228 -9.02 -2.54 5.88
N GLN A 229 -8.44 -2.94 4.74
CA GLN A 229 -7.00 -3.10 4.60
C GLN A 229 -6.24 -1.80 4.89
N PHE A 230 -6.67 -0.70 4.26
CA PHE A 230 -6.06 0.60 4.47
C PHE A 230 -6.29 1.14 5.90
N SER A 231 -7.41 0.79 6.54
CA SER A 231 -7.65 1.12 7.94
C SER A 231 -6.74 0.33 8.89
N LEU A 232 -6.44 -0.94 8.60
CA LEU A 232 -5.51 -1.74 9.40
C LEU A 232 -4.08 -1.19 9.30
N LEU A 233 -3.66 -0.72 8.12
CA LEU A 233 -2.39 -0.04 7.94
C LEU A 233 -2.27 1.21 8.84
N LEU A 234 -3.34 2.02 8.88
CA LEU A 234 -3.36 3.19 9.76
C LEU A 234 -3.22 2.80 11.24
N VAL A 235 -3.89 1.72 11.68
CA VAL A 235 -3.79 1.26 13.07
C VAL A 235 -2.36 0.86 13.42
N PHE A 236 -1.67 0.10 12.56
CA PHE A 236 -0.28 -0.28 12.82
C PHE A 236 0.64 0.93 12.82
N TYR A 237 0.51 1.84 11.86
CA TYR A 237 1.27 3.08 11.84
C TYR A 237 1.08 3.91 13.12
N VAL A 238 -0.17 4.14 13.54
CA VAL A 238 -0.48 4.85 14.78
C VAL A 238 0.15 4.17 15.97
N PHE A 239 0.04 2.85 16.05
CA PHE A 239 0.60 2.08 17.14
C PHE A 239 2.12 2.23 17.23
N VAL A 240 2.84 2.21 16.10
CA VAL A 240 4.31 2.34 16.09
C VAL A 240 4.75 3.69 16.63
N TRP A 241 4.21 4.79 16.11
CA TRP A 241 4.69 6.12 16.50
C TRP A 241 4.27 6.48 17.93
N VAL A 242 3.08 6.03 18.37
CA VAL A 242 2.64 6.18 19.76
C VAL A 242 3.53 5.35 20.68
N LEU A 243 3.82 4.09 20.33
CA LEU A 243 4.68 3.23 21.13
C LEU A 243 6.08 3.82 21.25
N PHE A 244 6.65 4.33 20.16
CA PHE A 244 7.96 5.00 20.18
C PHE A 244 8.02 6.19 21.16
N ARG A 245 6.90 6.89 21.38
CA ARG A 245 6.80 8.03 22.29
C ARG A 245 6.48 7.66 23.73
N VAL A 246 5.57 6.70 23.93
CA VAL A 246 5.06 6.33 25.25
C VAL A 246 6.01 5.37 25.97
N LEU A 247 6.65 4.47 25.24
CA LEU A 247 7.49 3.43 25.81
C LEU A 247 8.69 3.98 26.62
N PRO A 248 9.44 5.01 26.15
CA PRO A 248 10.48 5.65 26.96
C PRO A 248 9.96 6.25 28.28
N ILE A 249 8.72 6.78 28.28
CA ILE A 249 8.10 7.38 29.47
C ILE A 249 7.70 6.30 30.47
N LEU A 250 7.15 5.19 29.98
CA LEU A 250 6.60 4.12 30.80
C LEU A 250 7.68 3.22 31.40
N LEU A 251 8.72 2.90 30.63
CA LEU A 251 9.79 2.00 31.06
C LEU A 251 11.01 2.71 31.65
N ALA A 252 11.16 4.02 31.40
CA ALA A 252 12.39 4.76 31.72
C ALA A 252 13.63 3.97 31.21
N ASN A 253 14.61 3.71 32.10
CA ASN A 253 15.80 2.91 31.80
C ASN A 253 15.68 1.43 32.25
N ARG A 254 14.49 0.95 32.60
CA ARG A 254 14.26 -0.43 33.04
C ARG A 254 13.73 -1.26 31.88
N HIS A 255 14.16 -2.52 31.79
CA HIS A 255 13.67 -3.49 30.79
C HIS A 255 13.82 -3.01 29.34
N VAL A 256 15.05 -2.71 28.96
CA VAL A 256 15.44 -2.18 27.65
C VAL A 256 15.04 -3.12 26.49
N GLU A 257 14.81 -4.40 26.78
CA GLU A 257 14.38 -5.42 25.81
C GLU A 257 13.04 -5.09 25.16
N TRP A 258 12.12 -4.42 25.86
CA TRP A 258 10.80 -4.08 25.33
C TRP A 258 10.84 -3.05 24.20
N PHE A 259 11.92 -2.28 24.08
CA PHE A 259 12.08 -1.30 23.01
C PHE A 259 12.13 -1.92 21.62
N ILE A 260 12.42 -3.24 21.52
CA ILE A 260 12.34 -3.99 20.27
C ILE A 260 10.92 -4.09 19.70
N LEU A 261 9.89 -3.84 20.50
CA LEU A 261 8.51 -3.81 20.00
C LEU A 261 8.32 -2.71 18.94
N VAL A 262 8.97 -1.56 19.09
CA VAL A 262 8.88 -0.46 18.11
C VAL A 262 9.30 -0.90 16.71
N PRO A 263 10.54 -1.37 16.47
CA PRO A 263 10.95 -1.83 15.15
C PRO A 263 10.18 -3.08 14.69
N THR A 264 9.69 -3.91 15.62
CA THR A 264 8.85 -5.08 15.29
C THR A 264 7.49 -4.65 14.70
N PHE A 265 6.74 -3.79 15.40
CA PHE A 265 5.47 -3.26 14.87
C PHE A 265 5.68 -2.44 13.61
N TYR A 266 6.81 -1.75 13.51
CA TYR A 266 7.15 -1.03 12.28
C TYR A 266 7.37 -1.97 11.10
N THR A 267 8.08 -3.07 11.33
CA THR A 267 8.26 -4.12 10.32
C THR A 267 6.91 -4.73 9.93
N ILE A 268 5.99 -4.93 10.87
CA ILE A 268 4.64 -5.43 10.57
C ILE A 268 3.86 -4.42 9.71
N ASN A 269 3.98 -3.12 9.98
CA ASN A 269 3.39 -2.06 9.15
C ASN A 269 3.92 -2.14 7.70
N CYS A 270 5.24 -2.12 7.51
CA CYS A 270 5.86 -2.25 6.18
C CYS A 270 5.49 -3.59 5.49
N THR A 271 5.37 -4.69 6.24
CA THR A 271 4.98 -6.00 5.69
C THR A 271 3.52 -6.02 5.23
N SER A 272 2.65 -5.35 5.99
CA SER A 272 1.21 -5.31 5.71
C SER A 272 0.93 -4.68 4.34
N ASN A 273 1.69 -3.66 3.95
CA ASN A 273 1.63 -3.07 2.61
C ASN A 273 1.86 -4.14 1.52
N ALA A 274 2.97 -4.89 1.60
CA ALA A 274 3.27 -5.95 0.65
C ALA A 274 2.22 -7.06 0.63
N ILE A 275 1.75 -7.52 1.80
CA ILE A 275 0.71 -8.54 1.91
C ILE A 275 -0.59 -8.08 1.25
N ILE A 276 -0.97 -6.81 1.41
CA ILE A 276 -2.17 -6.24 0.79
C ILE A 276 -2.06 -6.30 -0.74
N TYR A 277 -0.92 -5.87 -1.29
CA TYR A 277 -0.73 -5.89 -2.74
C TYR A 277 -0.61 -7.31 -3.29
N LEU A 278 0.15 -8.20 -2.66
CA LEU A 278 0.37 -9.56 -3.16
C LEU A 278 -0.82 -10.51 -2.87
N GLY A 279 -1.46 -10.37 -1.72
CA GLY A 279 -2.49 -11.30 -1.23
C GLY A 279 -3.92 -10.94 -1.64
N PHE A 280 -4.21 -9.66 -1.88
CA PHE A 280 -5.60 -9.20 -2.06
C PHE A 280 -5.85 -8.40 -3.34
N ASN A 281 -4.81 -8.08 -4.10
CA ASN A 281 -4.97 -7.47 -5.40
C ASN A 281 -4.82 -8.53 -6.50
N SER A 282 -5.95 -8.97 -7.05
CA SER A 282 -5.97 -9.97 -8.12
C SER A 282 -5.22 -9.51 -9.38
N GLU A 283 -5.14 -8.21 -9.65
CA GLU A 283 -4.33 -7.70 -10.77
C GLU A 283 -2.84 -7.86 -10.51
N VAL A 284 -2.40 -7.65 -9.27
CA VAL A 284 -1.02 -7.91 -8.84
C VAL A 284 -0.74 -9.40 -8.95
N GLN A 285 -1.60 -10.26 -8.38
CA GLN A 285 -1.47 -11.72 -8.43
C GLN A 285 -1.30 -12.27 -9.84
N ASN A 286 -2.14 -11.81 -10.77
CA ASN A 286 -2.08 -12.19 -12.18
C ASN A 286 -0.80 -11.71 -12.89
N ASN A 287 -0.02 -10.82 -12.26
CA ASN A 287 1.22 -10.27 -12.80
C ASN A 287 2.47 -10.62 -11.97
N ILE A 288 2.34 -11.35 -10.84
CA ILE A 288 3.45 -11.80 -9.99
C ILE A 288 4.40 -12.69 -10.80
N PHE A 289 3.85 -13.62 -11.58
CA PHE A 289 4.64 -14.44 -12.50
C PHE A 289 4.44 -13.92 -13.93
N PRO A 290 5.50 -13.45 -14.62
CA PRO A 290 5.44 -13.26 -16.06
C PRO A 290 4.94 -14.55 -16.70
N GLN A 291 4.01 -14.48 -17.67
CA GLN A 291 3.55 -15.67 -18.39
C GLN A 291 4.73 -16.51 -18.91
N LYS A 292 5.84 -15.86 -19.32
CA LYS A 292 7.09 -16.53 -19.72
C LYS A 292 7.77 -17.31 -18.58
N LEU A 293 7.77 -16.82 -17.34
CA LEU A 293 8.32 -17.53 -16.19
C LEU A 293 7.39 -18.66 -15.76
N LEU A 294 6.07 -18.48 -15.86
CA LEU A 294 5.09 -19.55 -15.68
C LEU A 294 5.27 -20.65 -16.72
N SER A 295 5.52 -20.29 -17.99
CA SER A 295 5.86 -21.24 -19.06
C SER A 295 7.18 -21.98 -18.79
N VAL A 296 8.19 -21.31 -18.21
CA VAL A 296 9.45 -21.94 -17.80
C VAL A 296 9.27 -22.85 -16.59
N LEU A 297 8.48 -22.45 -15.58
CA LEU A 297 8.14 -23.28 -14.42
C LEU A 297 7.25 -24.47 -14.79
N GLN A 298 6.38 -24.31 -15.79
CA GLN A 298 5.61 -25.41 -16.42
C GLN A 298 6.54 -26.34 -17.22
N PHE A 299 7.51 -25.80 -17.95
CA PHE A 299 8.53 -26.58 -18.66
C PHE A 299 9.43 -27.37 -17.69
N ILE A 300 9.70 -26.82 -16.50
CA ILE A 300 10.47 -27.46 -15.43
C ILE A 300 9.61 -28.37 -14.53
N GLY A 301 8.29 -28.45 -14.75
CA GLY A 301 7.39 -29.36 -14.04
C GLY A 301 7.01 -28.95 -12.61
N LEU A 302 7.27 -27.69 -12.21
CA LEU A 302 7.00 -27.17 -10.87
C LEU A 302 5.61 -26.51 -10.72
N ALA A 303 4.85 -26.37 -11.81
CA ALA A 303 3.52 -25.77 -11.79
C ALA A 303 2.50 -26.63 -12.55
N LYS A 304 1.40 -27.02 -11.88
CA LYS A 304 0.31 -27.82 -12.45
C LYS A 304 -0.62 -26.94 -13.30
N GLN A 305 -1.01 -27.46 -14.46
CA GLN A 305 -1.95 -26.82 -15.39
C GLN A 305 -3.34 -26.72 -14.75
N GLU A 306 -3.82 -25.50 -14.45
CA GLU A 306 -5.26 -25.29 -14.30
C GLU A 306 -5.87 -25.24 -15.71
N SER A 307 -6.76 -26.19 -15.99
CA SER A 307 -7.56 -26.20 -17.20
C SER A 307 -8.44 -24.95 -17.24
N PRO A 308 -8.59 -24.30 -18.42
CA PRO A 308 -9.49 -23.16 -18.53
C PRO A 308 -10.91 -23.62 -18.21
N LYS A 309 -11.54 -23.02 -17.19
CA LYS A 309 -12.99 -23.13 -16.99
C LYS A 309 -13.65 -22.53 -18.22
N PHE A 310 -14.11 -23.41 -19.10
CA PHE A 310 -14.93 -23.05 -20.24
C PHE A 310 -16.21 -22.42 -19.67
N ASN A 311 -16.44 -21.14 -19.94
CA ASN A 311 -17.73 -20.52 -19.69
C ASN A 311 -18.76 -21.23 -20.58
N MET A 312 -19.49 -22.19 -20.03
CA MET A 312 -20.71 -22.69 -20.66
C MET A 312 -21.75 -21.57 -20.62
N SER A 313 -21.79 -20.78 -21.69
CA SER A 313 -22.98 -20.03 -22.08
C SER A 313 -24.07 -21.04 -22.51
N MET A 314 -25.24 -20.90 -21.90
CA MET A 314 -26.52 -21.56 -22.19
C MET A 314 -26.65 -22.28 -23.54
N MET A 315 -26.98 -23.58 -23.50
CA MET A 315 -28.11 -24.19 -24.25
C MET A 315 -28.12 -25.71 -24.05
N SER A 316 -29.04 -26.22 -23.23
CA SER A 316 -29.85 -27.42 -23.53
C SER A 316 -30.65 -27.88 -22.30
N VAL A 317 -31.86 -27.37 -22.11
CA VAL A 317 -33.00 -28.21 -21.71
C VAL A 317 -34.25 -27.61 -22.31
N THR A 318 -34.73 -28.20 -23.40
CA THR A 318 -36.13 -28.16 -23.78
C THR A 318 -36.55 -29.60 -23.99
N ASN A 319 -37.33 -30.14 -23.05
CA ASN A 319 -38.23 -31.28 -23.25
C ASN A 319 -39.55 -30.85 -22.58
N GLN A 320 -40.45 -30.27 -23.37
CA GLN A 320 -41.70 -30.90 -23.82
C GLN A 320 -42.66 -31.31 -22.69
N SER A 321 -43.70 -30.50 -22.48
CA SER A 321 -45.09 -30.97 -22.58
C SER A 321 -46.08 -29.79 -22.72
N ARG A 322 -46.73 -29.75 -23.91
CA ARG A 322 -48.11 -29.30 -24.27
C ARG A 322 -48.64 -27.94 -23.75
N ALA A 323 -49.49 -27.18 -24.45
CA ALA A 323 -49.91 -27.01 -25.85
C ALA A 323 -50.88 -25.79 -25.85
N SER A 324 -50.70 -24.80 -26.73
CA SER A 324 -51.77 -24.14 -27.51
C SER A 324 -51.22 -22.95 -28.33
N VAL A 325 -51.15 -23.12 -29.66
CA VAL A 325 -51.97 -22.43 -30.71
C VAL A 325 -51.68 -20.92 -30.87
N GLY A 326 -51.04 -20.54 -31.99
CA GLY A 326 -51.06 -19.18 -32.57
C GLY A 326 -49.87 -18.89 -33.51
N PRO A 327 -50.06 -18.35 -34.74
CA PRO A 327 -49.17 -18.66 -35.88
C PRO A 327 -48.03 -17.66 -36.17
N VAL A 328 -46.91 -18.28 -36.56
CA VAL A 328 -45.83 -17.96 -37.51
C VAL A 328 -45.80 -16.58 -38.20
N ALA A 329 -44.64 -15.90 -38.09
CA ALA A 329 -44.08 -15.09 -39.16
C ALA A 329 -42.56 -15.30 -39.27
N HIS A 330 -42.08 -15.54 -40.49
CA HIS A 330 -40.73 -15.93 -40.86
C HIS A 330 -39.66 -14.87 -40.53
N VAL A 331 -38.51 -15.30 -40.00
CA VAL A 331 -37.26 -14.50 -39.99
C VAL A 331 -36.15 -15.31 -40.65
N ALA A 332 -35.66 -14.82 -41.78
CA ALA A 332 -34.49 -15.33 -42.47
C ALA A 332 -33.21 -14.94 -41.72
N ILE A 333 -32.40 -15.93 -41.39
CA ILE A 333 -31.09 -15.78 -40.76
C ILE A 333 -30.06 -15.44 -41.84
N ARG A 334 -29.32 -14.34 -41.68
CA ARG A 334 -28.09 -14.08 -42.44
C ARG A 334 -26.95 -13.72 -41.49
N PHE A 335 -25.99 -14.63 -41.40
CA PHE A 335 -24.72 -14.51 -40.67
C PHE A 335 -23.76 -13.55 -41.38
N ILE A 336 -23.14 -12.61 -40.65
CA ILE A 336 -21.83 -12.00 -40.97
C ILE A 336 -21.09 -11.73 -39.63
N PRO A 337 -19.79 -12.08 -39.48
CA PRO A 337 -19.08 -12.08 -38.19
C PRO A 337 -18.33 -10.77 -37.85
N GLU A 338 -17.83 -10.73 -36.62
CA GLU A 338 -17.06 -9.69 -35.91
C GLU A 338 -16.16 -8.76 -36.73
N ARG A 339 -16.14 -7.46 -36.35
CA ARG A 339 -14.92 -6.64 -36.44
C ARG A 339 -14.66 -5.77 -35.20
N LYS A 340 -13.40 -5.88 -34.79
CA LYS A 340 -12.55 -5.08 -33.89
C LYS A 340 -12.65 -3.56 -34.10
N HIS A 341 -12.47 -2.85 -32.97
CA HIS A 341 -11.97 -1.46 -32.79
C HIS A 341 -12.72 -0.31 -33.46
N GLN A 342 -13.16 0.69 -32.68
CA GLN A 342 -12.50 2.00 -32.58
C GLN A 342 -13.29 3.04 -31.70
N PRO A 343 -12.65 4.20 -31.35
CA PRO A 343 -12.88 4.96 -30.11
C PRO A 343 -13.56 6.34 -30.31
N PHE A 344 -13.81 7.03 -29.19
CA PHE A 344 -14.03 8.49 -29.01
C PHE A 344 -15.24 9.20 -29.67
N ARG A 345 -15.90 10.03 -28.82
CA ARG A 345 -16.66 11.28 -29.12
C ARG A 345 -18.00 11.13 -29.87
N SER A 346 -19.00 11.99 -29.73
CA SER A 346 -19.28 13.18 -28.89
C SER A 346 -20.76 13.55 -29.02
N ILE A 347 -21.23 14.35 -28.06
CA ILE A 347 -22.48 15.12 -27.94
C ILE A 347 -23.00 15.75 -29.26
N GLY A 348 -24.35 15.84 -29.36
CA GLY A 348 -25.12 16.76 -30.22
C GLY A 348 -25.91 16.05 -31.34
N MET A 349 -27.14 16.38 -31.70
CA MET A 349 -28.10 17.40 -31.31
C MET A 349 -29.52 16.88 -31.61
N VAL A 350 -30.50 17.41 -30.89
CA VAL A 350 -31.93 17.32 -31.19
C VAL A 350 -32.21 17.99 -32.55
N HIS A 351 -32.95 17.30 -33.43
CA HIS A 351 -33.76 17.96 -34.45
C HIS A 351 -35.17 17.37 -34.43
N GLU A 352 -36.08 18.15 -33.86
CA GLU A 352 -37.51 18.16 -34.18
C GLU A 352 -37.75 18.88 -35.52
N ASN A 353 -38.93 18.59 -36.08
CA ASN A 353 -39.61 19.18 -37.25
C ASN A 353 -39.30 18.49 -38.59
N GLN A 354 -40.28 18.16 -39.45
CA GLN A 354 -41.68 18.58 -39.51
C GLN A 354 -42.49 17.61 -40.38
N GLN A 355 -43.78 17.45 -40.02
CA GLN A 355 -44.83 16.87 -40.85
C GLN A 355 -45.15 17.76 -42.06
N ASN A 356 -45.61 17.13 -43.15
CA ASN A 356 -46.61 17.55 -44.17
C ASN A 356 -46.60 16.38 -45.19
N VAL A 357 -47.63 15.56 -45.47
CA VAL A 357 -49.07 15.73 -45.71
C VAL A 357 -49.42 16.78 -46.76
N ALA A 358 -49.83 16.24 -47.92
CA ALA A 358 -50.52 16.82 -49.07
C ALA A 358 -49.74 17.79 -49.97
#